data_AF-K1SMY3-F1
#
_entry.id   AF-K1SMY3-F1
#
_cell.length_a   1.000
_cell.length_b   1.000
_cell.length_c   1.000
_cell.angle_alpha   90.00
_cell.angle_beta   90.00
_cell.angle_gamma   90.00
#
_symmetry.space_group_name_H-M   'P 1'
#
loop_
_entity.id
_entity.type
_entity.pdbx_description
1 polymer ?
#
loop_
_entity_poly.entity_id
_entity_poly.type
_entity_poly.pdbx_seq_one_letter_code
_entity_poly.pdbx_strand_id
1 'polypeptide(L)'
;MNSRQKKETVMEESQQLLQDVADLFSQKKTLTKSDKEQIMSKLKRLNMDISGNMDFIVDQFNEQMDKTVMEAKGEIESFCQNKINSIANAALIQNHDEILKLESPVDIGAK
;
A
#
# COMPACT_ATOMS: atom_id res chain seq x y z
N MET A 1 5.05 -0.02 -18.85
CA MET A 1 5.57 -1.25 -18.20
C MET A 1 5.17 -1.22 -16.74
N ASN A 2 4.53 -2.26 -16.20
CA ASN A 2 4.12 -2.28 -14.78
C ASN A 2 5.33 -2.63 -13.86
N SER A 3 5.21 -2.38 -12.55
CA SER A 3 6.32 -2.56 -11.60
C SER A 3 6.88 -4.00 -11.56
N ARG A 4 6.04 -5.00 -11.87
CA ARG A 4 6.42 -6.42 -11.91
C ARG A 4 7.28 -6.73 -13.13
N GLN A 5 6.85 -6.30 -14.31
CA GLN A 5 7.61 -6.41 -15.55
C GLN A 5 8.96 -5.69 -15.44
N LYS A 6 8.98 -4.50 -14.80
CA LYS A 6 10.22 -3.75 -14.60
C LYS A 6 11.21 -4.49 -13.69
N LYS A 7 10.71 -5.15 -12.62
CA LYS A 7 11.54 -6.01 -11.77
C LYS A 7 12.12 -7.19 -12.55
N GLU A 8 11.29 -7.88 -13.34
CA GLU A 8 11.73 -9.03 -14.14
C GLU A 8 12.82 -8.64 -15.14
N THR A 9 12.65 -7.53 -15.87
CA THR A 9 13.68 -7.01 -16.79
C THR A 9 14.98 -6.66 -16.07
N VAL A 10 14.93 -5.98 -14.92
CA VAL A 10 16.16 -5.64 -14.17
C VAL A 10 16.86 -6.91 -13.65
N MET A 11 16.09 -7.94 -13.26
CA MET A 11 16.65 -9.23 -12.87
C MET A 11 17.34 -9.95 -14.05
N GLU A 12 16.70 -9.99 -15.21
CA GLU A 12 17.27 -10.59 -16.43
C GLU A 12 18.55 -9.86 -16.86
N GLU A 13 18.55 -8.53 -16.87
CA GLU A 13 19.73 -7.73 -17.19
C GLU A 13 20.87 -7.96 -16.18
N SER A 14 20.55 -8.12 -14.89
CA SER A 14 21.53 -8.47 -13.85
C SER A 14 22.13 -9.86 -14.07
N GLN A 15 21.31 -10.83 -14.44
CA GLN A 15 21.76 -12.22 -14.67
C GLN A 15 22.63 -12.31 -15.92
N GLN A 16 22.24 -11.60 -16.98
CA GLN A 16 23.05 -11.51 -18.20
C GLN A 16 24.39 -10.83 -17.93
N LEU A 17 24.42 -9.76 -17.12
CA LEU A 17 25.67 -9.11 -16.74
C LEU A 17 26.60 -10.05 -15.95
N LEU A 18 26.06 -10.81 -15.01
CA LEU A 18 26.82 -11.83 -14.27
C LEU A 18 27.44 -12.85 -15.21
N GLN A 19 26.67 -13.34 -16.18
CA GLN A 19 27.16 -14.30 -17.18
C GLN A 19 28.24 -13.69 -18.06
N ASP A 20 28.03 -12.49 -18.60
CA ASP A 20 29.00 -11.79 -19.45
C ASP A 20 30.34 -11.59 -18.73
N VAL A 21 30.29 -11.23 -17.44
CA VAL A 21 31.49 -11.03 -16.61
C VAL A 21 32.17 -12.37 -16.33
N ALA A 22 31.41 -13.42 -16.02
CA ALA A 22 31.95 -14.76 -15.80
C ALA A 22 32.63 -15.32 -17.06
N ASP A 23 32.02 -15.12 -18.23
CA ASP A 23 32.57 -15.55 -19.51
C ASP A 23 33.85 -14.77 -19.85
N LEU A 24 33.88 -13.45 -19.59
CA LEU A 24 35.07 -12.62 -19.77
C LEU A 24 36.24 -13.10 -18.90
N PHE A 25 35.98 -13.46 -17.64
CA PHE A 25 37.01 -14.01 -16.75
C PHE A 25 37.44 -15.44 -17.12
N SER A 26 36.54 -16.23 -17.69
CA SER A 26 36.82 -17.64 -18.03
C SER A 26 37.52 -17.81 -19.39
N GLN A 27 37.19 -16.97 -20.37
CA GLN A 27 37.64 -17.12 -21.75
C GLN A 27 38.87 -16.27 -22.08
N LYS A 28 39.06 -15.11 -21.44
CA LYS A 28 40.20 -14.22 -21.73
C LYS A 28 41.29 -14.34 -20.67
N LYS A 29 42.53 -14.63 -21.12
CA LYS A 29 43.73 -14.61 -20.27
C LYS A 29 44.05 -13.22 -19.71
N THR A 30 43.67 -12.17 -20.43
CA THR A 30 43.87 -10.77 -20.03
C THR A 30 42.69 -9.92 -20.49
N LEU A 31 42.16 -9.07 -19.59
CA LEU A 31 41.09 -8.12 -19.91
C LEU A 31 41.65 -6.84 -20.55
N THR A 32 41.10 -6.46 -21.71
CA THR A 32 41.47 -5.20 -22.38
C THR A 32 40.84 -3.99 -21.70
N LYS A 33 41.28 -2.78 -22.05
CA LYS A 33 40.67 -1.53 -21.56
C LYS A 33 39.18 -1.44 -21.92
N SER A 34 38.83 -1.81 -23.15
CA SER A 34 37.45 -1.82 -23.65
C SER A 34 36.56 -2.77 -22.84
N ASP A 35 37.06 -3.98 -22.53
CA ASP A 35 36.32 -4.96 -21.71
C ASP A 35 35.97 -4.36 -20.33
N LYS A 36 36.94 -3.69 -19.69
CA LYS A 36 36.75 -3.06 -18.39
C LYS A 36 35.75 -1.90 -18.45
N GLU A 37 35.80 -1.09 -19.50
CA GLU A 37 34.87 0.02 -19.70
C GLU A 37 33.44 -0.46 -19.95
N GLN A 38 33.25 -1.53 -20.72
CA GLN A 38 31.94 -2.14 -20.93
C GLN A 38 31.34 -2.71 -19.63
N ILE A 39 32.13 -3.46 -18.85
CA ILE A 39 31.67 -3.99 -17.56
C ILE A 39 31.25 -2.85 -16.63
N MET A 40 32.09 -1.81 -16.50
CA MET A 40 31.80 -0.66 -15.65
C MET A 40 30.54 0.10 -16.08
N SER A 41 30.31 0.23 -17.39
CA SER A 41 29.10 0.86 -17.92
C SER A 41 27.84 0.07 -17.55
N LYS A 42 27.86 -1.25 -17.75
CA LYS A 42 26.74 -2.14 -17.40
C LYS A 42 26.47 -2.15 -15.89
N LEU A 43 27.50 -2.19 -15.05
CA LEU A 43 27.38 -2.12 -13.59
C LEU A 43 26.77 -0.79 -13.11
N LYS A 44 27.19 0.34 -13.70
CA LYS A 44 26.63 1.66 -13.35
C LYS A 44 25.15 1.75 -13.71
N ARG A 45 24.76 1.23 -14.87
CA ARG A 45 23.35 1.17 -15.29
C ARG A 45 22.53 0.31 -14.32
N LEU A 46 22.99 -0.91 -14.01
CA LEU A 46 22.32 -1.79 -13.06
C LEU A 46 22.14 -1.13 -11.69
N ASN A 47 23.16 -0.44 -11.18
CA ASN A 47 23.08 0.29 -9.91
C ASN A 47 22.01 1.40 -9.95
N MET A 48 21.93 2.13 -11.06
CA MET A 48 20.92 3.17 -11.25
C MET A 48 19.51 2.59 -11.34
N ASP A 49 19.33 1.47 -12.03
CA ASP A 49 18.05 0.78 -12.17
C ASP A 49 17.57 0.17 -10.84
N ILE A 50 18.47 -0.37 -10.01
CA ILE A 50 18.15 -0.87 -8.66
C ILE A 50 17.83 0.30 -7.72
N SER A 51 18.68 1.32 -7.69
CA SER A 51 18.54 2.45 -6.76
C SER A 51 17.25 3.24 -7.02
N GLY A 52 16.96 3.57 -8.29
CA GLY A 52 15.74 4.31 -8.63
C GLY A 52 14.45 3.53 -8.37
N ASN A 53 14.50 2.20 -8.35
CA ASN A 53 13.34 1.38 -8.00
C ASN A 53 13.12 1.29 -6.48
N MET A 54 14.16 1.46 -5.66
CA MET A 54 14.04 1.34 -4.21
C MET A 54 13.27 2.52 -3.60
N ASP A 55 13.57 3.75 -4.02
CA ASP A 55 12.86 4.95 -3.54
C ASP A 55 11.36 4.87 -3.89
N PHE A 56 11.04 4.47 -5.12
CA PHE A 56 9.66 4.26 -5.54
C PHE A 56 8.94 3.17 -4.72
N ILE A 57 9.63 2.07 -4.37
CA ILE A 57 9.06 1.02 -3.53
C ILE A 57 8.77 1.55 -2.12
N VAL A 58 9.65 2.36 -1.55
CA VAL A 58 9.45 2.98 -0.23
C VAL A 58 8.25 3.93 -0.26
N ASP A 59 8.15 4.78 -1.28
CA ASP A 59 7.01 5.69 -1.45
C ASP A 59 5.68 4.94 -1.57
N GLN A 60 5.64 3.89 -2.39
CA GLN A 60 4.45 3.07 -2.56
C GLN A 60 4.10 2.29 -1.29
N PHE A 61 5.08 1.81 -0.54
CA PHE A 61 4.84 1.17 0.74
C PHE A 61 4.21 2.14 1.75
N ASN A 62 4.75 3.35 1.85
CA ASN A 62 4.20 4.39 2.72
C ASN A 62 2.77 4.76 2.33
N GLU A 63 2.50 4.95 1.03
CA GLU A 63 1.15 5.27 0.53
C GLU A 63 0.14 4.16 0.87
N GLN A 64 0.53 2.90 0.71
CA GLN A 64 -0.34 1.77 1.05
C GLN A 64 -0.56 1.65 2.56
N MET A 65 0.48 1.88 3.37
CA MET A 65 0.35 1.91 4.83
C MET A 65 -0.61 3.00 5.29
N ASP A 66 -0.52 4.21 4.74
CA ASP A 66 -1.42 5.32 5.06
C ASP A 66 -2.88 4.97 4.72
N LYS A 67 -3.12 4.34 3.56
CA LYS A 67 -4.45 3.86 3.16
C LYS A 67 -4.99 2.82 4.13
N THR A 68 -4.19 1.80 4.46
CA THR A 68 -4.59 0.76 5.42
C THR A 68 -4.93 1.35 6.79
N VAL A 69 -4.16 2.32 7.27
CA VAL A 69 -4.45 3.00 8.55
C VAL A 69 -5.75 3.80 8.47
N MET A 70 -6.00 4.50 7.37
CA MET A 70 -7.23 5.24 7.16
C MET A 70 -8.46 4.32 7.11
N GLU A 71 -8.36 3.21 6.38
CA GLU A 71 -9.41 2.19 6.29
C GLU A 71 -9.73 1.59 7.67
N ALA A 72 -8.71 1.17 8.41
CA ALA A 72 -8.90 0.61 9.75
C ALA A 72 -9.56 1.61 10.73
N LYS A 73 -9.20 2.89 10.67
CA LYS A 73 -9.88 3.94 11.47
C LYS A 73 -11.35 4.06 11.09
N GLY A 74 -11.66 4.10 9.78
CA GLY A 74 -13.03 4.18 9.29
C GLY A 74 -13.88 2.97 9.69
N GLU A 75 -13.30 1.77 9.70
CA GLU A 75 -13.97 0.56 10.19
C GLU A 75 -14.29 0.65 11.69
N ILE A 76 -13.36 1.14 12.51
CA ILE A 76 -13.58 1.33 13.95
C ILE A 76 -14.68 2.36 14.20
N GLU A 77 -14.64 3.49 13.51
CA GLU A 77 -15.68 4.53 13.63
C GLU A 77 -17.06 4.00 13.23
N SER A 78 -17.13 3.27 12.12
CA SER A 78 -18.36 2.64 11.65
C SER A 78 -18.87 1.61 12.65
N PHE A 79 -17.99 0.80 13.23
CA PHE A 79 -18.33 -0.15 14.28
C PHE A 79 -18.93 0.54 15.51
N CYS A 80 -18.28 1.60 15.99
CA CYS A 80 -18.76 2.39 17.12
C CYS A 80 -20.14 3.00 16.85
N GLN A 81 -20.34 3.61 15.68
CA GLN A 81 -21.63 4.20 15.30
C GLN A 81 -22.73 3.13 15.21
N ASN A 82 -22.44 1.99 14.59
CA ASN A 82 -23.37 0.88 14.52
C ASN A 82 -23.74 0.36 15.91
N LYS A 83 -22.77 0.29 16.83
CA LYS A 83 -23.03 -0.14 18.21
C LYS A 83 -23.89 0.86 18.98
N ILE A 84 -23.60 2.16 18.85
CA ILE A 84 -24.39 3.24 19.46
C ILE A 84 -25.83 3.18 18.94
N ASN A 85 -26.02 3.13 17.62
CA ASN A 85 -27.35 3.04 17.00
C ASN A 85 -28.10 1.79 17.45
N SER A 86 -27.42 0.65 17.54
CA SER A 86 -28.03 -0.60 18.03
C SER A 86 -28.51 -0.47 19.48
N ILE A 87 -27.71 0.13 20.37
CA ILE A 87 -28.09 0.33 21.77
C ILE A 87 -29.24 1.35 21.88
N ALA A 88 -29.15 2.47 21.16
CA ALA A 88 -30.18 3.50 21.15
C ALA A 88 -31.52 2.93 20.66
N ASN A 89 -31.51 2.20 19.54
CA ASN A 89 -32.71 1.54 19.02
C ASN A 89 -33.27 0.52 20.02
N ALA A 90 -32.43 -0.28 20.67
CA ALA A 90 -32.88 -1.22 21.70
C ALA A 90 -33.51 -0.49 22.90
N ALA A 91 -32.93 0.62 23.35
CA ALA A 91 -33.46 1.43 24.44
C ALA A 91 -34.80 2.10 24.07
N LEU A 92 -34.94 2.63 22.85
CA LEU A 92 -36.19 3.20 22.35
C LEU A 92 -37.32 2.16 22.30
N ILE A 93 -37.01 0.93 21.86
CA ILE A 93 -37.99 -0.16 21.83
C ILE A 93 -38.39 -0.57 23.26
N GLN A 94 -37.43 -0.68 24.18
CA GLN A 94 -37.72 -1.07 25.57
C GLN A 94 -38.52 -0.02 26.33
N ASN A 95 -38.27 1.27 26.08
CA ASN A 95 -38.92 2.39 26.75
C ASN A 95 -40.03 3.03 25.91
N HIS A 96 -40.51 2.32 24.87
CA HIS A 96 -41.49 2.81 23.90
C HIS A 96 -42.74 3.38 24.57
N ASP A 97 -43.30 2.66 25.55
CA ASP A 97 -44.52 3.05 26.25
C ASP A 97 -44.31 4.21 27.24
N GLU A 98 -43.09 4.43 27.73
CA GLU A 98 -42.74 5.60 28.56
C GLU A 98 -42.51 6.85 27.72
N ILE A 99 -41.92 6.69 26.52
CA ILE A 99 -41.72 7.79 25.57
C ILE A 99 -43.06 8.28 25.01
N LEU A 100 -44.00 7.38 24.69
CA LEU A 100 -45.36 7.72 24.26
C LEU A 100 -46.13 8.56 25.31
N LYS A 101 -45.85 8.37 26.60
CA LYS A 101 -46.46 9.17 27.68
C LYS A 101 -45.93 10.60 27.76
N LEU A 102 -44.72 10.86 27.22
CA LEU A 102 -44.10 12.18 27.18
C LEU A 102 -44.59 13.04 25.99
N GLU A 103 -45.27 12.45 25.00
CA GLU A 103 -45.85 13.17 23.84
C GLU A 103 -47.12 13.96 24.14
N SER A 104 -47.61 14.01 25.39
CA SER A 104 -48.75 14.87 25.75
C SER A 104 -48.37 15.97 26.75
N PRO A 105 -48.31 17.23 26.30
CA PRO A 105 -48.48 18.37 27.19
C PRO A 105 -49.77 19.16 26.99
N VAL A 106 -50.60 18.93 25.95
CA VAL A 106 -51.78 19.78 25.73
C VAL A 106 -52.98 18.98 25.22
N ASP A 107 -54.03 18.92 26.05
CA ASP A 107 -55.40 18.65 25.62
C ASP A 107 -55.89 19.88 24.81
N ILE A 108 -55.96 19.76 23.48
CA ILE A 108 -56.61 20.76 22.62
C ILE A 108 -58.11 20.45 22.65
N GLY A 109 -58.70 20.64 23.83
CA GLY A 109 -60.08 20.29 24.16
C GLY A 109 -60.62 21.15 25.28
N ALA A 110 -60.54 22.48 25.17
CA ALA A 110 -61.22 23.37 26.12
C ALA A 110 -61.63 24.74 25.54
N LYS A 111 -62.62 24.73 24.63
CA LYS A 111 -63.91 25.44 24.74
C LYS A 111 -64.68 25.38 23.42
#